data_AF-A0A7D5K657-F1
#
_entry.id   AF-A0A7D5K657-F1
#
_cell.length_a   1.000
_cell.length_b   1.000
_cell.length_c   1.000
_cell.angle_alpha   90.00
_cell.angle_beta   90.00
_cell.angle_gamma   90.00
#
_symmetry.space_group_name_H-M   'P 1'
#
loop_
_entity.id
_entity.type
_entity.pdbx_description
1 polymer ?
#
loop_
_entity_poly.entity_id
_entity_poly.type
_entity_poly.pdbx_seq_one_letter_code
_entity_poly.pdbx_strand_id
1 'polypeptide(L)'
;MPVDIRDHPDAPSIEELREFTLVPVSREEIETRVGAGEELRELNLREERNDVYVQLNSDPDEPGSSLDIGMVLYRLVQLFGTPQVPGFEAGGDVSDRDDTTFKYLFRLIREGDIEGELPEEWLVTVFDNHVDLGVALAGWSGDGVDPSVYGDDVALVSLALATNVVTEPVTCAYEDKWY
;
A
#
# COMPACT_ATOMS: atom_id res chain seq x y z
N MET A 1 -9.91 -2.54 -21.64
CA MET A 1 -8.89 -3.54 -21.25
C MET A 1 -8.27 -3.02 -19.99
N PRO A 2 -8.03 -3.86 -18.98
CA PRO A 2 -7.35 -3.41 -17.77
C PRO A 2 -5.97 -2.86 -18.13
N VAL A 3 -5.54 -1.80 -17.46
CA VAL A 3 -4.23 -1.14 -17.67
C VAL A 3 -3.42 -1.15 -16.38
N ASP A 4 -2.10 -1.06 -16.48
CA ASP A 4 -1.25 -0.90 -15.30
C ASP A 4 -1.58 0.44 -14.61
N ILE A 5 -1.56 0.48 -13.27
CA ILE A 5 -1.87 1.68 -12.50
C ILE A 5 -0.99 2.89 -12.90
N ARG A 6 0.26 2.67 -13.31
CA ARG A 6 1.18 3.74 -13.76
C ARG A 6 0.80 4.33 -15.12
N ASP A 7 0.03 3.58 -15.91
CA ASP A 7 -0.45 3.98 -17.24
C ASP A 7 -1.95 4.33 -17.23
N HIS A 8 -2.61 4.26 -16.08
CA HIS A 8 -4.05 4.52 -15.97
C HIS A 8 -4.36 6.00 -16.19
N PRO A 9 -5.27 6.38 -17.10
CA PRO A 9 -5.51 7.78 -17.46
C PRO A 9 -6.01 8.66 -16.31
N ASP A 10 -6.73 8.05 -15.38
CA ASP A 10 -7.30 8.73 -14.20
C ASP A 10 -6.45 8.52 -12.94
N ALA A 11 -5.30 7.82 -13.03
CA ALA A 11 -4.40 7.72 -11.88
C ALA A 11 -3.65 9.04 -11.68
N PRO A 12 -3.40 9.47 -10.43
CA PRO A 12 -2.63 10.68 -10.16
C PRO A 12 -1.20 10.55 -10.70
N SER A 13 -0.70 11.65 -11.24
CA SER A 13 0.71 11.79 -11.61
C SER A 13 1.64 11.71 -10.40
N ILE A 14 2.93 11.44 -10.63
CA ILE A 14 3.93 11.41 -9.55
C ILE A 14 4.00 12.76 -8.81
N GLU A 15 3.84 13.88 -9.52
CA GLU A 15 3.77 15.21 -8.94
C GLU A 15 2.59 15.36 -7.99
N GLU A 16 1.39 14.90 -8.38
CA GLU A 16 0.20 14.93 -7.52
C GLU A 16 0.34 13.99 -6.31
N LEU A 17 1.00 12.85 -6.49
CA LEU A 17 1.27 11.90 -5.40
C LEU A 17 2.15 12.47 -4.28
N ARG A 18 2.95 13.52 -4.54
CA ARG A 18 3.79 14.18 -3.52
C ARG A 18 3.00 14.94 -2.47
N GLU A 19 1.74 15.23 -2.74
CA GLU A 19 0.83 15.89 -1.81
C GLU A 19 0.22 14.92 -0.80
N PHE A 20 0.60 13.64 -0.85
CA PHE A 20 0.13 12.60 0.05
C PHE A 20 1.29 11.97 0.83
N THR A 21 1.06 11.74 2.12
CA THR A 21 2.01 11.08 3.01
C THR A 21 1.44 9.77 3.51
N LEU A 22 2.21 8.68 3.38
CA LEU A 22 1.94 7.42 4.08
C LEU A 22 2.59 7.44 5.46
N VAL A 23 1.76 7.35 6.49
CA VAL A 23 2.20 7.21 7.88
C VAL A 23 1.81 5.81 8.39
N PRO A 24 2.77 4.97 8.83
CA PRO A 24 2.42 3.68 9.40
C PRO A 24 1.61 3.87 10.68
N VAL A 25 0.44 3.24 10.77
CA VAL A 25 -0.33 3.16 12.01
C VAL A 25 0.48 2.33 13.00
N SER A 26 0.65 2.81 14.23
CA SER A 26 1.50 2.13 15.20
C SER A 26 0.90 0.78 15.63
N ARG A 27 1.76 -0.18 15.98
CA ARG A 27 1.32 -1.47 16.51
C ARG A 27 0.46 -1.31 17.78
N GLU A 28 0.83 -0.38 18.66
CA GLU A 28 0.10 -0.08 19.89
C GLU A 28 -1.33 0.43 19.60
N GLU A 29 -1.49 1.26 18.57
CA GLU A 29 -2.80 1.75 18.15
C GLU A 29 -3.67 0.59 17.63
N ILE A 30 -3.10 -0.27 16.78
CA ILE A 30 -3.79 -1.45 16.23
C ILE A 30 -4.23 -2.40 17.36
N GLU A 31 -3.32 -2.74 18.27
CA GLU A 31 -3.61 -3.63 19.40
C GLU A 31 -4.65 -3.02 20.36
N THR A 32 -4.63 -1.69 20.55
CA THR A 32 -5.64 -0.99 21.36
C THR A 32 -7.03 -1.09 20.73
N ARG A 33 -7.14 -0.85 19.42
CA ARG A 33 -8.41 -0.96 18.67
C ARG A 33 -8.96 -2.39 18.72
N VAL A 34 -8.11 -3.38 18.43
CA VAL A 34 -8.49 -4.80 18.52
C VAL A 34 -8.89 -5.18 19.95
N GLY A 35 -8.15 -4.71 20.96
CA GLY A 35 -8.47 -4.92 22.37
C GLY A 35 -9.79 -4.28 22.81
N ALA A 36 -10.24 -3.23 22.12
CA ALA A 36 -11.56 -2.63 22.29
C ALA A 36 -12.68 -3.40 21.58
N GLY A 37 -12.36 -4.48 20.86
CA GLY A 37 -13.30 -5.28 20.09
C GLY A 37 -13.60 -4.72 18.70
N GLU A 38 -12.79 -3.77 18.22
CA GLU A 38 -12.91 -3.25 16.86
C GLU A 38 -12.29 -4.23 15.85
N GLU A 39 -12.90 -4.31 14.67
CA GLU A 39 -12.47 -5.15 13.56
C GLU A 39 -11.97 -4.27 12.44
N LEU A 40 -10.80 -4.58 11.89
CA LEU A 40 -10.30 -3.94 10.68
C LEU A 40 -11.02 -4.53 9.47
N ARG A 41 -11.82 -3.71 8.80
CA ARG A 41 -12.49 -4.07 7.54
C ARG A 41 -11.64 -3.62 6.38
N GLU A 42 -11.52 -4.46 5.38
CA GLU A 42 -10.68 -4.23 4.20
C GLU A 42 -11.49 -4.47 2.93
N LEU A 43 -11.26 -3.62 1.93
CA LEU A 43 -11.79 -3.77 0.58
C LEU A 43 -10.63 -3.93 -0.39
N ASN A 44 -10.37 -5.16 -0.85
CA ASN A 44 -9.25 -5.47 -1.72
C ASN A 44 -9.45 -4.86 -3.10
N LEU A 45 -8.67 -3.81 -3.40
CA LEU A 45 -8.83 -3.04 -4.63
C LEU A 45 -8.54 -3.86 -5.89
N ARG A 46 -7.74 -4.93 -5.78
CA ARG A 46 -7.49 -5.84 -6.90
C ARG A 46 -8.71 -6.68 -7.25
N GLU A 47 -9.49 -7.10 -6.25
CA GLU A 47 -10.66 -7.96 -6.46
C GLU A 47 -11.88 -7.15 -6.88
N GLU A 48 -12.00 -5.92 -6.39
CA GLU A 48 -13.12 -5.03 -6.69
C GLU A 48 -12.99 -4.34 -8.05
N ARG A 49 -11.77 -4.11 -8.53
CA ARG A 49 -11.52 -3.38 -9.78
C ARG A 49 -11.19 -4.33 -10.93
N ASN A 50 -11.72 -4.02 -12.11
CA ASN A 50 -11.50 -4.79 -13.35
C ASN A 50 -10.84 -3.96 -14.47
N ASP A 51 -10.57 -2.68 -14.20
CA ASP A 51 -10.03 -1.68 -15.12
C ASP A 51 -8.54 -1.40 -14.87
N VAL A 52 -8.02 -1.76 -13.69
CA VAL A 52 -6.63 -1.49 -13.29
C VAL A 52 -5.98 -2.71 -12.63
N TYR A 53 -4.68 -2.86 -12.84
CA TYR A 53 -3.86 -3.84 -12.14
C TYR A 53 -2.50 -3.25 -11.76
N VAL A 54 -1.80 -3.89 -10.82
CA VAL A 54 -0.42 -3.54 -10.47
C VAL A 54 0.51 -4.57 -11.08
N GLN A 55 1.35 -4.14 -12.03
CA GLN A 55 2.39 -4.99 -12.57
C GLN A 55 3.72 -4.71 -11.88
N LEU A 56 4.16 -5.61 -11.00
CA LEU A 56 5.49 -5.49 -10.39
C LEU A 56 6.60 -5.70 -11.42
N ASN A 57 6.39 -6.60 -12.40
CA ASN A 57 7.35 -6.86 -13.48
C ASN A 57 6.81 -6.50 -14.87
N SER A 58 7.37 -5.49 -15.51
CA SER A 58 7.02 -5.07 -16.86
C SER A 58 7.54 -6.02 -17.96
N ASP A 59 8.57 -6.85 -17.69
CA ASP A 59 9.13 -7.80 -18.68
C ASP A 59 9.49 -9.17 -18.04
N PRO A 60 8.69 -10.23 -18.25
CA PRO A 60 8.96 -11.56 -17.70
C PRO A 60 10.15 -12.29 -18.33
N ASP A 61 10.67 -11.80 -19.46
CA ASP A 61 11.74 -12.47 -20.22
C ASP A 61 13.15 -11.91 -19.93
N GLU A 62 13.29 -10.84 -19.14
CA GLU A 62 14.58 -10.30 -18.70
C GLU A 62 15.01 -10.82 -17.31
N PRO A 63 16.08 -11.64 -17.21
CA PRO A 63 16.59 -12.11 -15.92
C PRO A 63 17.24 -10.96 -15.14
N GLY A 64 16.68 -10.62 -13.97
CA GLY A 64 17.27 -9.69 -13.01
C GLY A 64 16.71 -8.26 -13.03
N SER A 65 15.70 -7.96 -13.85
CA SER A 65 15.00 -6.67 -13.85
C SER A 65 13.69 -6.66 -13.04
N SER A 66 13.26 -7.81 -12.54
CA SER A 66 11.90 -8.00 -12.00
C SER A 66 11.79 -7.58 -10.54
N LEU A 67 11.13 -6.46 -10.23
CA LEU A 67 10.58 -6.24 -8.89
C LEU A 67 9.64 -7.43 -8.57
N ASP A 68 9.98 -8.18 -7.52
CA ASP A 68 9.15 -9.27 -6.99
C ASP A 68 8.56 -8.86 -5.64
N ILE A 69 7.60 -9.65 -5.15
CA ILE A 69 6.93 -9.36 -3.88
C ILE A 69 7.88 -9.35 -2.67
N GLY A 70 9.00 -10.08 -2.75
CA GLY A 70 10.05 -10.06 -1.75
C GLY A 70 10.82 -8.73 -1.75
N MET A 71 11.08 -8.15 -2.92
CA MET A 71 11.64 -6.79 -3.03
C MET A 71 10.67 -5.73 -2.52
N VAL A 72 9.37 -5.88 -2.78
CA VAL A 72 8.35 -5.01 -2.20
C VAL A 72 8.39 -5.07 -0.67
N LEU A 73 8.41 -6.28 -0.08
CA LEU A 73 8.54 -6.43 1.36
C LEU A 73 9.83 -5.79 1.88
N TYR A 74 10.96 -6.08 1.25
CA TYR A 74 12.25 -5.50 1.63
C TYR A 74 12.21 -3.98 1.63
N ARG A 75 11.56 -3.39 0.62
CA ARG A 75 11.39 -1.95 0.49
C ARG A 75 10.51 -1.35 1.58
N LEU A 76 9.38 -1.96 1.87
CA LEU A 76 8.51 -1.55 2.98
C LEU A 76 9.26 -1.62 4.32
N VAL A 77 10.07 -2.66 4.52
CA VAL A 77 10.92 -2.79 5.71
C VAL A 77 11.95 -1.67 5.82
N GLN A 78 12.59 -1.29 4.72
CA GLN A 78 13.56 -0.19 4.72
C GLN A 78 12.94 1.16 5.07
N LEU A 79 11.73 1.43 4.60
CA LEU A 79 11.06 2.72 4.78
C LEU A 79 10.31 2.82 6.11
N PHE A 80 9.67 1.74 6.54
CA PHE A 80 8.69 1.77 7.64
C PHE A 80 9.00 0.78 8.77
N GLY A 81 10.04 -0.05 8.65
CA GLY A 81 10.34 -1.12 9.60
C GLY A 81 9.50 -2.37 9.35
N THR A 82 9.49 -3.32 10.29
CA THR A 82 8.80 -4.61 10.11
C THR A 82 7.28 -4.46 10.03
N PRO A 83 6.56 -5.40 9.36
CA PRO A 83 5.09 -5.40 9.35
C PRO A 83 4.50 -5.30 10.75
N GLN A 84 3.55 -4.39 10.92
CA GLN A 84 3.02 -3.98 12.23
C GLN A 84 1.63 -4.50 12.55
N VAL A 85 0.94 -5.13 11.58
CA VAL A 85 -0.37 -5.75 11.81
C VAL A 85 -0.19 -7.09 12.53
N PRO A 86 -0.81 -7.29 13.71
CA PRO A 86 -0.73 -8.56 14.44
C PRO A 86 -1.13 -9.76 13.60
N GLY A 87 -0.39 -10.86 13.74
CA GLY A 87 -0.60 -12.08 12.95
C GLY A 87 0.18 -12.08 11.63
N PHE A 88 0.73 -10.94 11.21
CA PHE A 88 1.56 -10.78 10.01
C PHE A 88 3.01 -10.38 10.33
N GLU A 89 3.39 -10.35 11.62
CA GLU A 89 4.76 -10.06 12.02
C GLU A 89 5.77 -11.10 11.51
N ALA A 90 7.01 -10.64 11.32
CA ALA A 90 8.15 -11.49 11.03
C ALA A 90 8.46 -12.39 12.23
N GLY A 91 8.60 -13.70 11.98
CA GLY A 91 8.85 -14.70 13.03
C GLY A 91 7.61 -15.10 13.85
N GLY A 92 6.43 -14.59 13.51
CA GLY A 92 5.16 -15.07 14.04
C GLY A 92 4.78 -16.45 13.48
N ASP A 93 3.72 -17.04 14.03
CA ASP A 93 3.15 -18.26 13.47
C ASP A 93 2.58 -17.98 12.07
N VAL A 94 2.91 -18.85 11.12
CA VAL A 94 2.52 -18.75 9.70
C VAL A 94 1.57 -19.87 9.28
N SER A 95 1.19 -20.75 10.21
CA SER A 95 0.42 -21.95 9.89
C SER A 95 -0.99 -21.65 9.32
N ASP A 96 -1.55 -20.48 9.63
CA ASP A 96 -2.85 -20.02 9.14
C ASP A 96 -2.73 -18.97 7.99
N ARG A 97 -1.52 -18.75 7.46
CA ARG A 97 -1.28 -17.77 6.37
C ARG A 97 -1.38 -18.44 5.01
N ASP A 98 -2.57 -18.46 4.42
CA ASP A 98 -2.80 -19.09 3.11
C ASP A 98 -2.50 -18.14 1.93
N ASP A 99 -3.00 -16.90 1.99
CA ASP A 99 -2.95 -15.96 0.85
C ASP A 99 -2.03 -14.75 1.09
N THR A 100 -1.75 -14.42 2.35
CA THR A 100 -0.99 -13.22 2.75
C THR A 100 0.03 -13.56 3.84
N THR A 101 1.28 -13.19 3.62
CA THR A 101 2.40 -13.43 4.53
C THR A 101 2.84 -12.19 5.32
N PHE A 102 2.62 -10.99 4.81
CA PHE A 102 2.88 -9.72 5.48
C PHE A 102 1.74 -8.72 5.25
N LYS A 103 1.54 -7.81 6.20
CA LYS A 103 0.56 -6.73 6.08
C LYS A 103 1.01 -5.50 6.85
N TYR A 104 0.91 -4.36 6.20
CA TYR A 104 1.08 -3.04 6.77
C TYR A 104 -0.27 -2.33 6.77
N LEU A 105 -0.53 -1.52 7.80
CA LEU A 105 -1.65 -0.58 7.85
C LEU A 105 -1.10 0.84 7.87
N PHE A 106 -1.45 1.63 6.87
CA PHE A 106 -1.05 3.02 6.74
C PHE A 106 -2.25 3.94 6.90
N ARG A 107 -1.99 5.10 7.50
CA ARG A 107 -2.83 6.29 7.36
C ARG A 107 -2.25 7.11 6.22
N LEU A 108 -3.06 7.33 5.20
CA LEU A 108 -2.72 8.17 4.06
C LEU A 108 -3.30 9.55 4.34
N ILE A 109 -2.43 10.56 4.40
CA ILE A 109 -2.77 11.93 4.78
C ILE A 109 -2.53 12.84 3.58
N ARG A 110 -3.52 13.66 3.22
CA ARG A 110 -3.38 14.71 2.21
C ARG A 110 -2.78 15.96 2.85
N GLU A 111 -1.58 16.36 2.44
CA GLU A 111 -0.86 17.51 2.99
C GLU A 111 -1.06 18.82 2.19
N GLY A 112 -1.56 18.72 0.95
CA GLY A 112 -1.74 19.86 0.05
C GLY A 112 -3.18 20.39 -0.05
N ASP A 113 -3.30 21.63 -0.56
CA ASP A 113 -4.56 22.24 -1.04
C ASP A 113 -4.92 21.69 -2.45
N ILE A 114 -4.94 20.36 -2.61
CA ILE A 114 -5.44 19.76 -3.87
C ILE A 114 -6.93 20.05 -3.97
N GLU A 115 -7.34 20.75 -5.03
CA GLU A 115 -8.75 20.90 -5.38
C GLU A 115 -9.35 19.52 -5.73
N GLY A 116 -10.27 19.01 -4.92
CA GLY A 116 -10.93 17.74 -5.16
C GLY A 116 -11.83 17.26 -4.01
N GLU A 117 -12.64 16.25 -4.28
CA GLU A 117 -13.57 15.63 -3.33
C GLU A 117 -12.91 14.54 -2.45
N LEU A 118 -11.58 14.42 -2.51
CA LEU A 118 -10.84 13.43 -1.71
C LEU A 118 -10.91 13.77 -0.20
N PRO A 119 -11.00 12.75 0.67
CA PRO A 119 -10.94 12.93 2.11
C PRO A 119 -9.55 13.44 2.54
N GLU A 120 -9.48 14.10 3.71
CA GLU A 120 -8.22 14.59 4.28
C GLU A 120 -7.30 13.44 4.70
N GLU A 121 -7.89 12.37 5.23
CA GLU A 121 -7.18 11.15 5.58
C GLU A 121 -8.05 9.91 5.38
N TRP A 122 -7.41 8.78 5.11
CA TRP A 122 -8.04 7.46 5.08
C TRP A 122 -7.02 6.36 5.40
N LEU A 123 -7.51 5.15 5.67
CA LEU A 123 -6.66 4.00 5.95
C LEU A 123 -6.50 3.12 4.71
N VAL A 124 -5.30 2.59 4.52
CA VAL A 124 -4.97 1.63 3.48
C VAL A 124 -4.15 0.49 4.06
N THR A 125 -4.39 -0.74 3.61
CA THR A 125 -3.47 -1.84 3.87
C THR A 125 -2.66 -2.18 2.63
N VAL A 126 -1.38 -2.47 2.85
CA VAL A 126 -0.45 -2.93 1.81
C VAL A 126 0.07 -4.29 2.26
N PHE A 127 -0.12 -5.30 1.43
CA PHE A 127 0.12 -6.69 1.76
C PHE A 127 0.57 -7.47 0.53
N ASP A 128 1.06 -8.68 0.71
CA ASP A 128 1.20 -9.63 -0.38
C ASP A 128 -0.09 -10.40 -0.61
N ASN A 129 -0.44 -10.56 -1.88
CA ASN A 129 -1.45 -11.49 -2.33
C ASN A 129 -0.77 -12.53 -3.23
N HIS A 130 -0.40 -13.66 -2.64
CA HIS A 130 0.49 -14.66 -3.24
C HIS A 130 1.83 -14.07 -3.72
N VAL A 131 1.96 -13.77 -5.02
CA VAL A 131 3.19 -13.26 -5.66
C VAL A 131 3.04 -11.80 -6.09
N ASP A 132 1.90 -11.19 -5.82
CA ASP A 132 1.53 -9.86 -6.27
C ASP A 132 1.39 -8.88 -5.10
N LEU A 133 1.44 -7.59 -5.42
CA LEU A 133 1.14 -6.51 -4.48
C LEU A 133 -0.38 -6.42 -4.27
N GLY A 134 -0.80 -6.57 -3.01
CA GLY A 134 -2.16 -6.27 -2.55
C GLY A 134 -2.24 -4.86 -1.95
N VAL A 135 -3.28 -4.13 -2.33
CA VAL A 135 -3.66 -2.85 -1.72
C VAL A 135 -5.15 -2.90 -1.42
N ALA A 136 -5.55 -2.56 -0.20
CA ALA A 136 -6.95 -2.45 0.18
C ALA A 136 -7.23 -1.12 0.85
N LEU A 137 -8.45 -0.61 0.65
CA LEU A 137 -8.98 0.45 1.51
C LEU A 137 -9.40 -0.17 2.84
N ALA A 138 -9.11 0.51 3.93
CA ALA A 138 -9.34 -0.03 5.26
C ALA A 138 -10.17 0.92 6.13
N GLY A 139 -10.82 0.36 7.15
CA GLY A 139 -11.62 1.11 8.10
C GLY A 139 -11.89 0.28 9.35
N TRP A 140 -11.88 0.92 10.51
CA TRP A 140 -12.25 0.26 11.76
C TRP A 140 -13.76 0.20 11.90
N SER A 141 -14.27 -0.94 12.37
CA SER A 141 -15.71 -1.11 12.60
C SER A 141 -16.30 -0.09 13.59
N GLY A 142 -15.48 0.44 14.51
CA GLY A 142 -15.87 1.47 15.48
C GLY A 142 -16.02 2.89 14.90
N ASP A 143 -15.36 3.20 13.78
CA ASP A 143 -15.38 4.53 13.18
C ASP A 143 -16.67 4.80 12.37
N GLY A 144 -17.46 3.77 12.10
CA GLY A 144 -18.70 3.87 11.32
C GLY A 144 -18.47 4.18 9.83
N VAL A 145 -17.22 4.14 9.37
CA VAL A 145 -16.83 4.30 7.96
C VAL A 145 -16.62 2.92 7.36
N ASP A 146 -17.44 2.58 6.36
CA ASP A 146 -17.26 1.38 5.57
C ASP A 146 -16.31 1.69 4.39
N PRO A 147 -15.21 0.95 4.18
CA PRO A 147 -14.27 1.22 3.09
C PRO A 147 -14.91 1.24 1.69
N SER A 148 -16.06 0.58 1.51
CA SER A 148 -16.82 0.60 0.24
C SER A 148 -17.48 1.93 -0.11
N VAL A 149 -17.52 2.90 0.83
CA VAL A 149 -18.04 4.24 0.55
C VAL A 149 -17.05 5.13 -0.20
N TYR A 150 -15.76 4.77 -0.19
CA TYR A 150 -14.75 5.53 -0.91
C TYR A 150 -14.91 5.35 -2.42
N GLY A 151 -14.84 6.47 -3.15
CA GLY A 151 -14.97 6.48 -4.60
C GLY A 151 -13.71 6.03 -5.34
N ASP A 152 -13.82 5.98 -6.67
CA ASP A 152 -12.75 5.52 -7.56
C ASP A 152 -11.44 6.30 -7.39
N ASP A 153 -11.52 7.62 -7.19
CA ASP A 153 -10.33 8.47 -7.03
C ASP A 153 -9.49 8.06 -5.81
N VAL A 154 -10.14 7.73 -4.68
CA VAL A 154 -9.47 7.26 -3.47
C VAL A 154 -8.77 5.92 -3.72
N ALA A 155 -9.43 5.02 -4.45
CA ALA A 155 -8.87 3.73 -4.82
C ALA A 155 -7.65 3.89 -5.74
N LEU A 156 -7.74 4.73 -6.77
CA LEU A 156 -6.66 4.99 -7.71
C LEU A 156 -5.46 5.66 -7.03
N VAL A 157 -5.68 6.67 -6.18
CA VAL A 157 -4.61 7.29 -5.37
C VAL A 157 -3.94 6.26 -4.48
N SER A 158 -4.72 5.42 -3.79
CA SER A 158 -4.18 4.40 -2.89
C SER A 158 -3.31 3.38 -3.63
N LEU A 159 -3.79 2.87 -4.78
CA LEU A 159 -3.04 1.94 -5.63
C LEU A 159 -1.77 2.60 -6.19
N ALA A 160 -1.90 3.80 -6.75
CA ALA A 160 -0.79 4.51 -7.39
C ALA A 160 0.30 4.85 -6.37
N LEU A 161 -0.07 5.34 -5.19
CA LEU A 161 0.88 5.73 -4.16
C LEU A 161 1.59 4.52 -3.56
N ALA A 162 0.86 3.46 -3.20
CA ALA A 162 1.46 2.22 -2.69
C ALA A 162 2.42 1.61 -3.72
N THR A 163 2.03 1.59 -5.01
CA THR A 163 2.88 1.10 -6.10
C THR A 163 4.13 1.95 -6.27
N ASN A 164 4.02 3.27 -6.26
CA ASN A 164 5.18 4.17 -6.38
C ASN A 164 6.14 4.00 -5.20
N VAL A 165 5.64 3.95 -3.95
CA VAL A 165 6.49 3.79 -2.75
C VAL A 165 7.37 2.54 -2.82
N VAL A 166 6.84 1.45 -3.38
CA VAL A 166 7.53 0.16 -3.42
C VAL A 166 8.34 -0.08 -4.69
N THR A 167 8.07 0.67 -5.78
CA THR A 167 8.78 0.52 -7.07
C THR A 167 9.78 1.63 -7.35
N GLU A 168 9.61 2.84 -6.82
CA GLU A 168 10.51 3.97 -7.07
C GLU A 168 11.89 3.75 -6.42
N PRO A 169 12.99 3.86 -7.18
CA PRO A 169 14.33 3.71 -6.62
C PRO A 169 14.65 4.86 -5.65
N VAL A 170 15.07 4.54 -4.42
CA VAL A 170 15.76 5.55 -3.59
C VAL A 170 17.13 5.78 -4.24
N THR A 171 17.28 6.93 -4.88
CA THR A 171 18.57 7.37 -5.40
C THR A 171 19.46 7.70 -4.22
N CYS A 172 20.33 6.76 -3.85
CA CYS A 172 21.39 7.03 -2.90
C CYS A 172 22.44 7.88 -3.62
N ALA A 173 22.30 9.21 -3.55
CA ALA A 173 23.33 10.14 -4.00
C ALA A 173 24.53 9.95 -3.07
N TYR A 174 25.49 9.11 -3.48
CA TYR A 174 26.79 9.07 -2.82
C TYR A 174 27.40 10.47 -2.94
N GLU A 175 27.68 11.11 -1.82
CA GLU A 175 28.59 12.26 -1.76
C GLU A 175 29.91 11.82 -2.42
N ASP A 176 30.36 12.59 -3.42
CA ASP A 176 31.49 12.28 -4.30
C ASP A 176 32.60 11.48 -3.60
N LYS A 177 32.78 10.22 -3.99
CA LYS A 177 33.96 9.45 -3.57
C LYS A 177 35.18 10.09 -4.24
N TRP A 178 35.98 10.80 -3.45
CA TRP A 178 37.29 11.33 -3.82
C TRP A 178 38.16 10.21 -4.41
N TYR A 179 38.60 10.39 -5.66
CA TYR A 179 39.59 9.54 -6.33
C TYR A 179 41.02 9.85 -5.88
#